data_AF-A0A9Q0NJZ0-F1
#
_entry.id   AF-A0A9Q0NJZ0-F1
#
_cell.length_a   1.000
_cell.length_b   1.000
_cell.length_c   1.000
_cell.angle_alpha   90.00
_cell.angle_beta   90.00
_cell.angle_gamma   90.00
#
_symmetry.space_group_name_H-M   'P 1'
#
loop_
_entity.id
_entity.type
_entity.pdbx_description
1 polymer ?
#
loop_
_entity_poly.entity_id
_entity_poly.type
_entity_poly.pdbx_seq_one_letter_code
_entity_poly.pdbx_strand_id
1 'polypeptide(L)'
;MPLKRGEERVDYIPGIPPTRLVDFPTVFHGTGRQTHPRALDSVSLASKAQYLLLTSVYELEAQAIDALKVKLPLPLYTVGPPIPYLDPKDNSSVISSNHDIPDYIEWLNSQRKGSVLYVSMGSFLSVSSSQLNEIVAGVHNSGVRFLWVSRGETAPFKDGCGDMGRVQLRRVDHLTPTLILSSGAFHKARPDEQIDYELSSVIE
;
A
#
# COMPACT_ATOMS: atom_id res chain seq x y z
N MET A 1 5.07 31.39 15.47
CA MET A 1 6.31 30.88 16.12
C MET A 1 6.77 29.65 15.36
N PRO A 2 8.02 29.59 14.87
CA PRO A 2 8.45 28.55 13.94
C PRO A 2 8.88 27.25 14.64
N LEU A 3 8.70 26.15 13.91
CA LEU A 3 8.83 24.75 14.30
C LEU A 3 10.23 24.38 14.82
N LYS A 4 10.46 24.40 16.14
CA LYS A 4 11.68 23.84 16.77
C LYS A 4 11.67 22.30 16.90
N ARG A 5 10.59 21.63 16.50
CA ARG A 5 10.36 20.19 16.75
C ARG A 5 10.61 19.27 15.54
N GLY A 6 11.01 19.83 14.40
CA GLY A 6 11.17 19.08 13.14
C GLY A 6 12.39 18.15 13.09
N GLU A 7 13.44 18.48 13.84
CA GLU A 7 14.69 17.70 13.91
C GLU A 7 14.74 16.78 15.14
N GLU A 8 13.74 16.82 16.01
CA GLU A 8 13.64 15.93 17.16
C GLU A 8 13.61 14.48 16.67
N ARG A 9 14.47 13.64 17.23
CA ARG A 9 14.58 12.22 16.86
C ARG A 9 14.09 11.35 18.00
N VAL A 10 13.38 10.30 17.63
CA VAL A 10 12.99 9.21 18.52
C VAL A 10 13.95 8.05 18.26
N ASP A 11 14.73 7.69 19.28
CA ASP A 11 15.79 6.68 19.23
C ASP A 11 15.56 5.53 20.23
N TYR A 12 14.48 5.58 21.00
CA TYR A 12 14.18 4.63 22.07
C TYR A 12 13.14 3.56 21.67
N ILE A 13 12.72 3.49 20.41
CA ILE A 13 11.79 2.44 19.93
C ILE A 13 12.60 1.22 19.45
N PRO A 14 12.48 0.06 20.12
CA PRO A 14 13.19 -1.14 19.71
C PRO A 14 12.83 -1.57 18.29
N GLY A 15 13.84 -1.93 17.49
CA GLY A 15 13.64 -2.42 16.12
C GLY A 15 13.42 -1.35 15.06
N ILE A 16 13.40 -0.07 15.43
CA ILE A 16 13.28 1.08 14.52
C ILE A 16 14.55 1.94 14.64
N PRO A 17 15.20 2.33 13.54
CA PRO A 17 16.35 3.24 13.60
C PRO A 17 15.95 4.62 14.12
N PRO A 18 16.89 5.45 14.62
CA PRO A 18 16.60 6.81 15.07
C PRO A 18 15.86 7.63 13.99
N THR A 19 14.58 7.88 14.23
CA THR A 19 13.63 8.40 13.23
C THR A 19 13.22 9.80 13.63
N ARG A 20 13.15 10.73 12.67
CA ARG A 20 12.70 12.10 12.97
C ARG A 20 11.22 12.08 13.31
N LEU A 21 10.82 12.95 14.24
CA LEU A 21 9.43 13.07 14.68
C LEU A 21 8.47 13.36 13.49
N VAL A 22 8.95 14.08 12.48
CA VAL A 22 8.19 14.41 11.25
C VAL A 22 8.01 13.23 10.29
N ASP A 23 8.84 12.19 10.40
CA ASP A 23 8.75 10.98 9.56
C ASP A 23 7.82 9.92 10.18
N PHE A 24 7.37 10.12 11.43
CA PHE A 24 6.40 9.21 12.04
C PHE A 24 5.03 9.31 11.36
N PRO A 25 4.28 8.21 11.29
CA PRO A 25 2.94 8.20 10.71
C PRO A 25 2.05 9.30 11.30
N THR A 26 1.16 9.85 10.46
CA THR A 26 0.27 10.97 10.84
C THR A 26 -0.64 10.65 12.02
N VAL A 27 -0.83 9.38 12.40
CA VAL A 27 -1.51 9.00 13.64
C VAL A 27 -0.87 9.64 14.89
N PHE A 28 0.42 9.98 14.84
CA PHE A 28 1.13 10.60 15.96
C PHE A 28 1.08 12.14 15.94
N HIS A 29 0.74 12.77 14.81
CA HIS A 29 0.86 14.23 14.61
C HIS A 29 -0.23 14.85 13.72
N GLY A 30 -0.47 16.16 13.85
CA GLY A 30 -1.42 16.87 12.99
C GLY A 30 -2.86 16.35 13.11
N THR A 31 -3.61 16.35 12.00
CA THR A 31 -5.02 15.92 11.95
C THR A 31 -5.21 14.42 12.14
N GLY A 32 -4.18 13.60 11.88
CA GLY A 32 -4.20 12.16 12.07
C GLY A 32 -4.20 11.74 13.54
N ARG A 33 -3.86 12.63 14.48
CA ARG A 33 -3.95 12.36 15.92
C ARG A 33 -5.36 12.00 16.38
N GLN A 34 -6.39 12.37 15.61
CA GLN A 34 -7.78 11.99 15.87
C GLN A 34 -8.02 10.48 15.70
N THR A 35 -7.20 9.77 14.93
CA THR A 35 -7.28 8.31 14.77
C THR A 35 -6.43 7.55 15.79
N HIS A 36 -5.66 8.26 16.61
CA HIS A 36 -4.79 7.66 17.63
C HIS A 36 -5.51 6.74 18.61
N PRO A 37 -6.74 7.04 19.12
CA PRO A 37 -7.46 6.10 19.98
C PRO A 37 -7.72 4.76 19.29
N ARG A 38 -8.20 4.77 18.03
CA ARG A 38 -8.47 3.54 17.26
C ARG A 38 -7.20 2.72 17.02
N ALA A 39 -6.07 3.39 16.81
CA ALA A 39 -4.78 2.72 16.68
C ALA A 39 -4.39 2.00 17.99
N LEU A 40 -4.59 2.63 19.15
CA LEU A 40 -4.34 2.00 20.45
C LEU A 40 -5.31 0.84 20.75
N ASP A 41 -6.57 0.95 20.33
CA ASP A 41 -7.55 -0.14 20.46
C ASP A 41 -7.10 -1.36 19.65
N SER A 42 -6.61 -1.15 18.43
CA SER A 42 -6.08 -2.22 17.57
C SER A 42 -4.88 -2.94 18.20
N VAL A 43 -3.97 -2.20 18.84
CA VAL A 43 -2.84 -2.78 19.59
C VAL A 43 -3.34 -3.59 20.79
N SER A 44 -4.37 -3.11 21.47
CA SER A 44 -4.98 -3.80 22.61
C SER A 44 -5.71 -5.09 22.20
N LEU A 45 -6.23 -5.16 20.97
CA LEU A 45 -6.79 -6.38 20.39
C LEU A 45 -5.71 -7.36 19.96
N ALA A 46 -4.59 -6.87 19.41
CA ALA A 46 -3.48 -7.71 18.99
C ALA A 46 -2.91 -8.55 20.14
N SER A 47 -2.87 -8.03 21.37
CA SER A 47 -2.41 -8.79 22.55
C SER A 47 -3.33 -9.93 22.96
N LYS A 48 -4.58 -9.94 22.48
CA LYS A 48 -5.57 -11.00 22.70
C LYS A 48 -5.64 -11.99 21.53
N ALA A 49 -4.92 -11.75 20.44
CA ALA A 49 -4.92 -12.62 19.28
C ALA A 49 -4.12 -13.91 19.56
N GLN A 50 -4.47 -14.99 18.86
CA GLN A 50 -3.75 -16.25 18.96
C GLN A 50 -2.44 -16.23 18.17
N TYR A 51 -2.36 -15.41 17.13
CA TYR A 51 -1.18 -15.22 16.29
C TYR A 51 -1.27 -13.88 15.57
N LEU A 52 -0.11 -13.35 15.18
CA LEU A 52 0.03 -12.12 14.40
C LEU A 52 0.60 -12.47 13.02
N LEU A 53 -0.15 -12.12 11.98
CA LEU A 53 0.28 -12.25 10.60
C LEU A 53 0.75 -10.88 10.09
N LEU A 54 2.02 -10.79 9.72
CA LEU A 54 2.59 -9.60 9.10
C LEU A 54 2.66 -9.80 7.59
N THR A 55 2.13 -8.86 6.83
CA THR A 55 2.15 -8.85 5.35
C THR A 55 3.51 -8.38 4.80
N SER A 56 4.58 -8.85 5.44
CA SER A 56 5.98 -8.54 5.14
C SER A 56 6.80 -9.83 5.09
N VAL A 57 8.09 -9.73 4.75
CA VAL A 57 9.08 -10.81 4.83
C VAL A 57 10.13 -10.47 5.88
N TYR A 58 10.68 -11.49 6.53
CA TYR A 58 11.62 -11.28 7.63
C TYR A 58 12.86 -10.50 7.21
N GLU A 59 13.41 -10.79 6.03
CA GLU A 59 14.61 -10.17 5.48
C GLU A 59 14.45 -8.66 5.25
N LEU A 60 13.23 -8.18 5.06
CA LEU A 60 12.95 -6.76 4.84
C LEU A 60 12.88 -5.97 6.16
N GLU A 61 12.39 -6.60 7.24
CA GLU A 61 12.02 -5.91 8.49
C GLU A 61 12.52 -6.64 9.75
N ALA A 62 13.64 -7.36 9.66
CA ALA A 62 14.14 -8.25 10.71
C ALA A 62 14.21 -7.60 12.10
N GLN A 63 14.75 -6.38 12.18
CA GLN A 63 14.90 -5.67 13.45
C GLN A 63 13.55 -5.35 14.11
N ALA A 64 12.56 -4.90 13.33
CA ALA A 64 11.22 -4.60 13.83
C ALA A 64 10.50 -5.89 14.24
N ILE A 65 10.63 -6.96 13.45
CA ILE A 65 10.01 -8.26 13.73
C ILE A 65 10.58 -8.89 15.01
N ASP A 66 11.89 -8.87 15.19
CA ASP A 66 12.54 -9.45 16.38
C ASP A 66 12.20 -8.63 17.63
N ALA A 67 12.15 -7.30 17.52
CA ALA A 67 11.68 -6.45 18.60
C ALA A 67 10.21 -6.75 18.99
N LEU A 68 9.34 -6.98 18.01
CA LEU A 68 7.95 -7.36 18.24
C LEU A 68 7.82 -8.73 18.91
N LYS A 69 8.58 -9.74 18.47
CA LYS A 69 8.60 -11.09 19.07
C LYS A 69 9.00 -11.07 20.55
N VAL A 70 9.91 -10.19 20.95
CA VAL A 70 10.30 -10.02 22.36
C VAL A 70 9.18 -9.37 23.18
N LYS A 71 8.37 -8.50 22.59
CA LYS A 71 7.34 -7.72 23.28
C LYS A 71 5.97 -8.40 23.32
N LEU A 72 5.65 -9.20 22.32
CA LEU A 72 4.34 -9.82 22.16
C LEU A 72 4.41 -11.30 22.56
N PRO A 73 3.64 -11.75 23.56
CA PRO A 73 3.64 -13.14 24.02
C PRO A 73 2.77 -14.03 23.11
N LEU A 74 2.92 -13.92 21.79
CA LEU A 74 2.13 -14.66 20.79
C LEU A 74 2.99 -15.05 19.58
N PRO A 75 2.67 -16.16 18.89
CA PRO A 75 3.28 -16.52 17.63
C PRO A 75 3.14 -15.43 16.56
N LEU A 76 4.26 -15.04 15.96
CA LEU A 76 4.32 -14.03 14.90
C LEU A 76 4.85 -14.67 13.61
N TYR A 77 4.09 -14.54 12.53
CA TYR A 77 4.44 -15.08 11.21
C TYR A 77 4.46 -13.97 10.16
N THR A 78 5.50 -13.96 9.35
CA THR A 78 5.60 -13.13 8.14
C THR A 78 5.03 -13.91 6.96
N VAL A 79 3.97 -13.39 6.34
CA VAL A 79 3.23 -14.05 5.24
C VAL A 79 3.28 -13.22 3.95
N GLY A 80 4.21 -12.28 3.85
CA GLY A 80 4.23 -11.28 2.80
C GLY A 80 5.15 -11.54 1.62
N PRO A 81 5.09 -10.62 0.62
CA PRO A 81 3.94 -9.74 0.39
C PRO A 81 2.75 -10.56 -0.17
N PRO A 82 1.52 -10.40 0.38
CA PRO A 82 0.35 -11.07 -0.17
C PRO A 82 -0.06 -10.34 -1.45
N ILE A 83 0.61 -10.65 -2.56
CA ILE A 83 0.29 -10.10 -3.87
C ILE A 83 -0.90 -10.90 -4.41
N PRO A 84 -2.08 -10.27 -4.59
CA PRO A 84 -3.23 -10.98 -5.15
C PRO A 84 -2.86 -11.53 -6.52
N TYR A 85 -3.22 -12.79 -6.77
CA TYR A 85 -3.17 -13.32 -8.12
C TYR A 85 -4.25 -12.62 -8.93
N LEU A 86 -3.84 -11.72 -9.82
CA LEU A 86 -4.74 -11.09 -10.77
C LEU A 86 -4.88 -12.05 -11.96
N ASP A 87 -5.99 -12.78 -12.04
CA ASP A 87 -6.32 -13.48 -13.28
C ASP A 87 -6.63 -12.41 -14.34
N PRO A 88 -5.92 -12.39 -15.48
CA PRO A 88 -6.22 -11.48 -16.58
C PRO A 88 -7.69 -11.51 -17.02
N LYS A 89 -8.41 -12.61 -16.76
CA LYS A 89 -9.80 -12.84 -17.14
C LYS A 89 -10.83 -12.23 -16.16
N ASP A 90 -10.47 -11.95 -14.91
CA ASP A 90 -11.42 -11.52 -13.87
C ASP A 90 -11.72 -10.01 -13.89
N ASN A 91 -11.07 -9.23 -14.76
CA ASN A 91 -11.39 -7.81 -14.99
C ASN A 91 -12.64 -7.60 -15.87
N SER A 92 -13.65 -8.45 -15.73
CA SER A 92 -14.89 -8.42 -16.54
C SER A 92 -15.75 -7.17 -16.33
N SER A 93 -15.43 -6.30 -15.37
CA SER A 93 -16.07 -4.99 -15.20
C SER A 93 -15.38 -3.84 -15.95
N VAL A 94 -14.19 -4.06 -16.53
CA VAL A 94 -13.40 -3.07 -17.27
C VAL A 94 -13.28 -3.38 -18.75
N ILE A 95 -13.44 -4.64 -19.15
CA ILE A 95 -13.28 -5.05 -20.54
C ILE A 95 -14.65 -5.06 -21.21
N SER A 96 -14.99 -3.94 -21.84
CA SER A 96 -15.98 -3.95 -22.93
C SER A 96 -15.56 -5.03 -23.92
N SER A 97 -16.34 -6.11 -23.97
CA SER A 97 -16.50 -7.02 -25.10
C SER A 97 -15.39 -6.95 -26.15
N ASN A 98 -14.27 -7.63 -25.88
CA ASN A 98 -13.41 -8.32 -26.85
C ASN A 98 -12.21 -8.90 -26.10
N HIS A 99 -11.75 -10.07 -26.53
CA HIS A 99 -10.65 -10.84 -25.96
C HIS A 99 -9.26 -10.21 -26.20
N ASP A 100 -9.19 -8.89 -26.32
CA ASP A 100 -7.99 -8.18 -26.74
C ASP A 100 -7.14 -7.76 -25.53
N ILE A 101 -5.82 -7.85 -25.72
CA ILE A 101 -4.81 -7.38 -24.76
C ILE A 101 -5.04 -5.87 -24.57
N PRO A 102 -5.07 -5.33 -23.34
CA PRO A 102 -5.27 -3.90 -23.15
C PRO A 102 -4.21 -3.06 -23.89
N ASP A 103 -4.62 -1.99 -24.58
CA ASP A 103 -3.73 -1.13 -25.40
C ASP A 103 -2.45 -0.69 -24.68
N TYR A 104 -2.52 -0.45 -23.36
CA TYR A 104 -1.35 -0.04 -22.58
C TYR A 104 -0.34 -1.18 -22.39
N ILE A 105 -0.78 -2.44 -22.39
CA ILE A 105 0.08 -3.63 -22.35
C ILE A 105 0.81 -3.78 -23.69
N GLU A 106 0.12 -3.60 -24.82
CA GLU A 106 0.78 -3.61 -26.13
C GLU A 106 1.81 -2.47 -26.23
N TRP A 107 1.46 -1.27 -25.75
CA TRP A 107 2.39 -0.16 -25.70
C TRP A 107 3.61 -0.48 -24.84
N LEU A 108 3.43 -1.07 -23.65
CA LEU A 108 4.53 -1.52 -22.78
C LEU A 108 5.42 -2.57 -23.47
N ASN A 109 4.82 -3.54 -24.17
CA ASN A 109 5.54 -4.60 -24.90
C ASN A 109 6.43 -4.03 -26.02
N SER A 110 6.07 -2.87 -26.58
CA SER A 110 6.89 -2.17 -27.58
C SER A 110 8.05 -1.34 -27.01
N GLN A 111 8.15 -1.20 -25.68
CA GLN A 111 9.23 -0.43 -25.03
C GLN A 111 10.46 -1.28 -24.74
N ARG A 112 11.61 -0.61 -24.60
CA ARG A 112 12.83 -1.28 -24.15
C ARG A 112 12.67 -1.73 -22.68
N LYS A 113 13.21 -2.91 -22.35
CA LYS A 113 13.20 -3.41 -20.97
C LYS A 113 13.79 -2.38 -19.99
N GLY A 114 13.05 -2.08 -18.93
CA GLY A 114 13.46 -1.13 -17.89
C GLY A 114 13.46 0.33 -18.31
N SER A 115 12.77 0.72 -19.39
CA SER A 115 12.75 2.11 -19.89
C SER A 115 11.48 2.90 -19.58
N VAL A 116 10.53 2.33 -18.83
CA VAL A 116 9.25 2.97 -18.53
C VAL A 116 9.12 3.21 -17.03
N LEU A 117 8.82 4.46 -16.66
CA LEU A 117 8.49 4.85 -15.29
C LEU A 117 7.02 4.55 -15.00
N TYR A 118 6.74 3.70 -14.02
CA TYR A 118 5.38 3.53 -13.49
C TYR A 118 5.10 4.58 -12.41
N VAL A 119 4.01 5.33 -12.56
CA VAL A 119 3.60 6.34 -11.59
C VAL A 119 2.19 6.06 -11.08
N SER A 120 2.06 5.90 -9.77
CA SER A 120 0.79 5.67 -9.08
C SER A 120 0.85 6.25 -7.67
N MET A 121 -0.26 6.87 -7.27
CA MET A 121 -0.45 7.44 -5.93
C MET A 121 -1.22 6.52 -4.98
N GLY A 122 -1.54 5.30 -5.44
CA GLY A 122 -2.21 4.29 -4.65
C GLY A 122 -3.62 4.67 -4.16
N SER A 123 -4.07 3.86 -3.19
CA SER A 123 -5.33 3.89 -2.41
C SER A 123 -5.84 5.22 -1.85
N PHE A 124 -4.90 5.96 -1.28
CA PHE A 124 -5.22 6.79 -0.11
C PHE A 124 -4.55 8.16 -0.16
N LEU A 125 -3.59 8.36 -1.05
CA LEU A 125 -2.90 9.63 -1.16
C LEU A 125 -3.75 10.61 -1.96
N SER A 126 -3.94 11.80 -1.38
CA SER A 126 -4.50 12.97 -2.04
C SER A 126 -3.39 14.03 -2.13
N VAL A 127 -3.18 14.56 -3.32
CA VAL A 127 -2.29 15.71 -3.56
C VAL A 127 -3.12 16.89 -4.06
N SER A 128 -2.66 18.10 -3.77
CA SER A 128 -3.28 19.29 -4.35
C SER A 128 -3.08 19.31 -5.87
N SER A 129 -3.98 19.99 -6.60
CA SER A 129 -3.84 20.17 -8.04
C SER A 129 -2.53 20.85 -8.42
N SER A 130 -2.04 21.79 -7.59
CA SER A 130 -0.75 22.44 -7.81
C SER A 130 0.43 21.46 -7.72
N GLN A 131 0.45 20.60 -6.71
CA GLN A 131 1.49 19.57 -6.58
C GLN A 131 1.43 18.57 -7.72
N LEU A 132 0.22 18.15 -8.11
CA LEU A 132 0.02 17.24 -9.23
C LEU A 132 0.61 17.84 -10.51
N ASN A 133 0.31 19.11 -10.81
CA ASN A 133 0.83 19.81 -11.99
C ASN A 133 2.36 19.85 -12.01
N GLU A 134 3.00 20.13 -10.88
CA GLU A 134 4.48 20.11 -10.77
C GLU A 134 5.05 18.71 -11.02
N ILE A 135 4.40 17.65 -10.52
CA ILE A 135 4.83 16.27 -10.78
C ILE A 135 4.67 15.94 -12.28
N VAL A 136 3.55 16.33 -12.91
CA VAL A 136 3.33 16.14 -14.35
C VAL A 136 4.43 16.85 -15.16
N ALA A 137 4.69 18.12 -14.85
CA ALA A 137 5.71 18.90 -15.51
C ALA A 137 7.11 18.29 -15.33
N GLY A 138 7.44 17.83 -14.12
CA GLY A 138 8.71 17.17 -13.83
C GLY A 138 8.91 15.86 -14.60
N VAL A 139 7.87 15.02 -14.65
CA VAL A 139 7.92 13.77 -15.42
C VAL A 139 8.06 14.06 -16.91
N HIS A 140 7.28 15.00 -17.46
CA HIS A 140 7.39 15.40 -18.86
C HIS A 140 8.80 15.91 -19.21
N ASN A 141 9.34 16.83 -18.41
CA ASN A 141 10.65 17.44 -18.65
C ASN A 141 11.82 16.48 -18.47
N SER A 142 11.63 15.37 -17.75
CA SER A 142 12.66 14.34 -17.61
C SER A 142 12.94 13.56 -18.91
N GLY A 143 12.01 13.62 -19.88
CA GLY A 143 12.12 12.90 -21.14
C GLY A 143 11.99 11.37 -21.01
N VAL A 144 11.64 10.85 -19.83
CA VAL A 144 11.41 9.41 -19.64
C VAL A 144 10.05 9.02 -20.21
N ARG A 145 9.94 7.79 -20.71
CA ARG A 145 8.64 7.21 -21.02
C ARG A 145 7.96 6.81 -19.72
N PHE A 146 6.65 7.01 -19.62
CA PHE A 146 5.93 6.75 -18.38
C PHE A 146 4.55 6.14 -18.60
N LEU A 147 4.13 5.32 -17.63
CA LEU A 147 2.76 4.83 -17.49
C LEU A 147 2.19 5.41 -16.19
N TRP A 148 1.19 6.27 -16.31
CA TRP A 148 0.57 6.94 -15.18
C TRP A 148 -0.80 6.34 -14.85
N VAL A 149 -1.03 6.00 -13.59
CA VAL A 149 -2.34 5.55 -13.09
C VAL A 149 -3.05 6.71 -12.39
N SER A 150 -4.09 7.25 -13.03
CA SER A 150 -4.83 8.41 -12.51
C SER A 150 -6.18 8.03 -11.88
N ARG A 151 -6.62 8.85 -10.92
CA ARG A 151 -7.92 8.80 -10.25
C ARG A 151 -8.73 10.03 -10.66
N GLY A 152 -9.77 9.88 -11.47
CA GLY A 152 -10.63 10.99 -11.90
C GLY A 152 -10.16 11.70 -13.17
N GLU A 153 -10.52 12.98 -13.33
CA GLU A 153 -10.36 13.70 -14.59
C GLU A 153 -8.91 13.76 -15.08
N THR A 154 -8.73 13.43 -16.36
CA THR A 154 -7.43 13.30 -17.06
C THR A 154 -6.95 14.61 -17.68
N ALA A 155 -7.66 15.72 -17.45
CA ALA A 155 -7.41 16.99 -18.12
C ALA A 155 -5.95 17.48 -18.01
N PRO A 156 -5.25 17.39 -16.85
CA PRO A 156 -3.85 17.81 -16.76
C PRO A 156 -2.88 16.92 -17.53
N PHE A 157 -3.28 15.69 -17.86
CA PHE A 157 -2.40 14.68 -18.45
C PHE A 157 -2.63 14.49 -19.94
N LYS A 158 -3.81 14.81 -20.49
CA LYS A 158 -4.04 14.68 -21.94
C LYS A 158 -3.22 15.69 -22.75
N ASP A 159 -3.03 16.89 -22.22
CA ASP A 159 -2.31 17.96 -22.93
C ASP A 159 -0.77 17.87 -22.81
N GLY A 160 -0.26 17.11 -21.83
CA GLY A 160 1.18 16.98 -21.55
C GLY A 160 1.82 15.63 -21.88
N CYS A 161 1.07 14.64 -22.38
CA CYS A 161 1.59 13.26 -22.46
C CYS A 161 2.27 12.90 -23.79
N GLY A 162 1.94 13.59 -24.89
CA GLY A 162 2.52 13.35 -26.22
C GLY A 162 2.65 11.86 -26.61
N ASP A 163 3.64 11.51 -27.44
CA ASP A 163 3.98 10.12 -27.78
C ASP A 163 4.76 9.39 -26.67
N MET A 164 5.11 10.10 -25.59
CA MET A 164 6.06 9.67 -24.58
C MET A 164 5.41 8.88 -23.45
N GLY A 165 4.12 9.08 -23.19
CA GLY A 165 3.44 8.41 -22.08
C GLY A 165 2.08 7.80 -22.43
N ARG A 166 1.56 7.06 -21.46
CA ARG A 166 0.19 6.54 -21.44
C ARG A 166 -0.44 6.81 -20.08
N VAL A 167 -1.74 7.13 -20.08
CA VAL A 167 -2.53 7.37 -18.87
C VAL A 167 -3.57 6.27 -18.76
N GLN A 168 -3.46 5.43 -17.73
CA GLN A 168 -4.50 4.47 -17.39
C GLN A 168 -5.40 5.08 -16.32
N LEU A 169 -6.70 5.10 -16.60
CA LEU A 169 -7.70 5.44 -15.60
C LEU A 169 -7.96 4.21 -14.74
N ARG A 170 -7.78 4.37 -13.42
CA ARG A 170 -8.27 3.39 -12.47
C ARG A 170 -9.62 3.86 -11.95
N ARG A 171 -10.70 3.14 -12.28
CA ARG A 171 -11.97 3.28 -11.56
C ARG A 171 -11.70 2.79 -10.13
N VAL A 172 -12.15 3.56 -9.13
CA VAL A 172 -11.82 3.29 -7.73
C VAL A 172 -12.55 2.03 -7.29
N ASP A 173 -11.85 0.91 -7.29
CA ASP A 173 -12.28 -0.25 -6.52
C ASP A 173 -11.63 -0.13 -5.14
N HIS A 174 -12.48 -0.16 -4.12
CA HIS A 174 -12.15 0.04 -2.72
C HIS A 174 -11.21 -1.07 -2.22
N LEU A 175 -9.89 -0.89 -2.33
CA LEU A 175 -8.93 -1.72 -1.62
C LEU A 175 -8.46 -0.98 -0.37
N THR A 176 -9.06 -1.37 0.76
CA THR A 176 -8.64 -1.09 2.14
C THR A 176 -7.33 -1.81 2.45
N PRO A 177 -6.38 -1.21 3.19
CA PRO A 177 -5.22 -1.93 3.72
C PRO A 177 -5.72 -2.82 4.86
N THR A 178 -5.86 -4.12 4.61
CA THR A 178 -6.34 -5.06 5.64
C THR A 178 -5.18 -5.48 6.54
N LEU A 179 -5.19 -5.04 7.80
CA LEU A 179 -4.54 -5.78 8.88
C LEU A 179 -5.45 -6.96 9.21
N ILE A 180 -4.99 -8.18 8.95
CA ILE A 180 -5.73 -9.40 9.24
C ILE A 180 -5.34 -9.85 10.65
N LEU A 181 -6.27 -9.70 11.60
CA LEU A 181 -6.17 -10.29 12.93
C LEU A 181 -7.18 -11.43 12.99
N SER A 182 -6.74 -12.67 13.18
CA SER A 182 -7.67 -13.80 13.36
C SER A 182 -7.74 -14.23 14.82
N SER A 183 -8.97 -14.45 15.29
CA SER A 183 -9.27 -14.96 16.63
C SER A 183 -9.62 -16.46 16.62
N GLY A 184 -9.51 -17.15 15.48
CA GLY A 184 -9.93 -18.55 15.33
C GLY A 184 -8.90 -19.56 15.85
N ALA A 185 -9.37 -20.58 16.57
CA ALA A 185 -8.56 -21.71 17.03
C ALA A 185 -8.30 -22.68 15.87
N PHE A 186 -7.03 -22.87 15.49
CA PHE A 186 -6.63 -23.92 14.57
C PHE A 186 -6.78 -25.29 15.25
N HIS A 187 -7.88 -25.99 14.98
CA HIS A 187 -7.91 -27.44 15.15
C HIS A 187 -7.22 -28.07 13.94
N LYS A 188 -6.35 -29.05 14.18
CA LYS A 188 -5.63 -29.80 13.15
C LYS A 188 -6.65 -30.40 12.17
N ALA A 189 -6.78 -29.80 10.99
CA ALA A 189 -7.70 -30.24 9.96
C ALA A 189 -7.38 -31.67 9.54
N ARG A 190 -8.41 -32.51 9.46
CA ARG A 190 -8.32 -33.80 8.77
C ARG A 190 -8.20 -33.54 7.26
N PRO A 191 -7.63 -34.48 6.47
CA PRO A 191 -7.28 -34.24 5.06
C PRO A 191 -8.45 -33.87 4.13
N ASP A 192 -9.68 -33.93 4.64
CA ASP A 192 -10.94 -33.87 3.89
C ASP A 192 -11.84 -32.72 4.38
N GLU A 193 -11.34 -31.83 5.24
CA GLU A 193 -12.11 -30.71 5.81
C GLU A 193 -11.77 -29.39 5.12
N GLN A 194 -12.78 -28.74 4.53
CA GLN A 194 -12.65 -27.41 3.92
C GLN A 194 -12.46 -26.37 5.03
N ILE A 195 -11.31 -25.67 5.00
CA ILE A 195 -10.98 -24.63 5.99
C ILE A 195 -11.81 -23.38 5.66
N ASP A 196 -12.86 -23.15 6.42
CA ASP A 196 -13.59 -21.88 6.41
C ASP A 196 -12.78 -20.84 7.21
N TYR A 197 -12.29 -19.82 6.50
CA TYR A 197 -11.60 -18.69 7.12
C TYR A 197 -12.62 -17.65 7.58
N GLU A 198 -12.85 -17.55 8.89
CA GLU A 198 -13.52 -16.38 9.45
C GLU A 198 -12.49 -15.24 9.61
N LEU A 199 -12.37 -14.41 8.57
CA LEU A 199 -11.50 -13.23 8.54
C LEU A 199 -12.28 -12.03 9.06
N SER A 200 -11.91 -11.49 10.22
CA SER A 200 -12.36 -10.16 10.64
C SER A 200 -11.37 -9.09 10.14
N SER A 201 -11.83 -8.23 9.23
CA SER A 201 -11.12 -7.01 8.85
C SER A 201 -11.29 -5.96 9.95
N VAL A 202 -10.21 -5.45 10.53
CA VAL A 202 -10.25 -4.51 11.67
C VAL A 202 -10.22 -3.03 11.24
N ILE A 203 -10.40 -2.74 9.95
CA ILE A 203 -10.49 -1.35 9.48
C ILE A 203 -11.75 -1.18 8.63
N GLU A 204 -12.84 -0.79 9.29
CA GLU A 204 -13.99 -0.07 8.71
C GLU A 204 -13.92 1.42 9.03
#